data_AF-A0A2D2AZU3-F1
#
_entry.id   AF-A0A2D2AZU3-F1
#
_cell.length_a   1.000
_cell.length_b   1.000
_cell.length_c   1.000
_cell.angle_alpha   90.00
_cell.angle_beta   90.00
_cell.angle_gamma   90.00
#
_symmetry.space_group_name_H-M   'P 1'
#
loop_
_entity.id
_entity.type
_entity.pdbx_description
1 polymer ?
#
loop_
_entity_poly.entity_id
_entity_poly.type
_entity_poly.pdbx_seq_one_letter_code
_entity_poly.pdbx_strand_id
1 'polypeptide(L)'
;MIFLKLLLTVPVAVLLTQPLWAPQWGGGVLAEVAAFGPVGGGVAVLVFLGLVALYCRDLQRTLEAIPAARRTATPRSVWLMFVIPYNFVEDFFIVGGIAASLARDGRTPVRVQRLWRDLGLSWCGLQILSLLPGPVGVIGGVLALLAWAVHWRLTRRLIGSLRIAAADSRLQEA
;
A
#
# COMPACT_ATOMS: atom_id res chain seq x y z
N MET A 1 14.99 -6.89 -11.67
CA MET A 1 14.10 -6.20 -10.69
C MET A 1 14.07 -6.87 -9.33
N ILE A 2 13.94 -8.21 -9.21
CA ILE A 2 13.84 -8.88 -7.90
C ILE A 2 15.06 -8.62 -6.98
N PHE A 3 16.27 -8.64 -7.53
CA PHE A 3 17.51 -8.33 -6.79
C PHE A 3 17.53 -6.91 -6.21
N LEU A 4 17.04 -5.91 -6.96
CA LEU A 4 16.92 -4.54 -6.46
C LEU A 4 15.94 -4.47 -5.29
N LYS A 5 14.79 -5.16 -5.39
CA LYS A 5 13.79 -5.17 -4.33
C LYS A 5 14.37 -5.80 -3.06
N LEU A 6 15.02 -6.95 -3.18
CA LEU A 6 15.68 -7.63 -2.06
C LEU A 6 16.76 -6.75 -1.41
N LEU A 7 17.57 -6.06 -2.23
CA LEU A 7 18.59 -5.13 -1.73
C LEU A 7 17.97 -3.98 -0.93
N LEU A 8 16.86 -3.40 -1.43
CA LEU A 8 16.12 -2.35 -0.72
C LEU A 8 15.40 -2.85 0.52
N THR A 9 15.08 -4.14 0.60
CA THR A 9 14.46 -4.76 1.79
C THR A 9 15.45 -4.91 2.95
N VAL A 10 16.76 -5.02 2.68
CA VAL A 10 17.79 -5.14 3.73
C VAL A 10 17.74 -3.99 4.75
N PRO A 11 17.81 -2.70 4.38
CA PRO A 11 17.75 -1.61 5.35
C PRO A 11 16.41 -1.56 6.10
N VAL A 12 15.30 -1.92 5.45
CA VAL A 12 13.99 -2.04 6.10
C VAL A 12 14.00 -3.14 7.16
N ALA A 13 14.58 -4.30 6.86
CA ALA A 13 14.71 -5.40 7.82
C ALA A 13 15.58 -5.01 9.03
N VAL A 14 16.67 -4.26 8.80
CA VAL A 14 17.53 -3.73 9.87
C VAL A 14 16.74 -2.75 10.76
N LEU A 15 15.98 -1.83 10.16
CA LEU A 15 15.13 -0.89 10.91
C LEU A 15 13.98 -1.60 11.64
N LEU A 16 13.38 -2.64 11.05
CA LEU A 16 12.30 -3.39 11.70
C LEU A 16 12.81 -4.18 12.92
N THR A 17 14.06 -4.64 12.87
CA THR A 17 14.69 -5.42 13.96
C THR A 17 15.45 -4.55 14.97
N GLN A 18 15.51 -3.23 14.75
CA GLN A 18 16.15 -2.26 15.67
C GLN A 18 15.76 -2.43 17.14
N PRO A 19 14.50 -2.73 17.51
CA PRO A 19 14.15 -2.85 18.93
C PRO A 19 14.88 -3.99 19.64
N LEU A 20 15.36 -4.99 18.89
CA LEU A 20 16.05 -6.16 19.43
C LEU A 20 17.54 -5.89 19.74
N TRP A 21 18.18 -4.98 19.02
CA TRP A 21 19.64 -4.72 19.14
C TRP A 21 19.98 -3.29 19.58
N ALA A 22 19.05 -2.34 19.50
CA ALA A 22 19.18 -0.98 20.03
C ALA A 22 17.91 -0.54 20.81
N PRO A 23 17.55 -1.24 21.90
CA PRO A 23 16.35 -0.94 22.69
C PRO A 23 16.37 0.48 23.31
N GLN A 24 17.55 1.05 23.54
CA GLN A 24 17.74 2.40 24.08
C GLN A 24 17.21 3.52 23.17
N TRP A 25 16.96 3.23 21.89
CA TRP A 25 16.36 4.21 20.96
C TRP A 25 14.83 4.27 21.06
N GLY A 26 14.22 3.46 21.93
CA GLY A 26 12.78 3.34 22.11
C GLY A 26 12.20 2.16 21.34
N GLY A 27 11.10 1.60 21.86
CA GLY A 27 10.48 0.39 21.30
C GLY A 27 9.56 0.60 20.09
N GLY A 28 9.45 1.84 19.60
CA GLY A 28 8.62 2.22 18.44
C GLY A 28 7.15 1.79 18.60
N VAL A 29 6.47 1.59 17.47
CA VAL A 29 5.06 1.12 17.42
C VAL A 29 4.88 -0.25 18.11
N LEU A 30 5.91 -1.10 18.08
CA LEU A 30 5.84 -2.45 18.65
C LEU A 30 5.72 -2.43 20.18
N ALA A 31 6.38 -1.49 20.87
CA ALA A 31 6.23 -1.34 22.32
C ALA A 31 4.85 -0.81 22.72
N GLU A 32 4.24 0.06 21.91
CA GLU A 32 2.87 0.51 22.15
C GLU A 32 1.85 -0.63 21.98
N VAL A 33 2.02 -1.48 20.96
CA VAL A 33 1.18 -2.67 20.77
C VAL A 33 1.35 -3.65 21.93
N ALA A 34 2.58 -3.84 22.43
CA ALA A 34 2.85 -4.69 23.58
C ALA A 34 2.17 -4.20 24.87
N ALA A 35 1.93 -2.89 25.01
CA ALA A 35 1.24 -2.31 26.17
C ALA A 35 -0.25 -2.73 26.27
N PHE A 36 -0.87 -3.16 25.18
CA PHE A 36 -2.25 -3.70 25.18
C PHE A 36 -2.35 -5.16 25.66
N GLY A 37 -1.22 -5.77 26.03
CA GLY A 37 -1.14 -7.18 26.41
C GLY A 37 -1.37 -8.14 25.25
N PRO A 38 -1.19 -9.46 25.46
CA PRO A 38 -1.23 -10.45 24.38
C PRO A 38 -2.56 -10.49 23.61
N VAL A 39 -3.68 -10.35 24.33
CA VAL A 39 -5.03 -10.36 23.75
C VAL A 39 -5.28 -9.09 22.93
N GLY A 40 -5.01 -7.92 23.50
CA GLY A 40 -5.21 -6.65 22.80
C GLY A 40 -4.29 -6.50 21.58
N GLY A 41 -3.02 -6.89 21.72
CA GLY A 41 -2.08 -6.94 20.60
C GLY A 41 -2.53 -7.91 19.50
N GLY A 42 -3.01 -9.10 19.86
CA GLY A 42 -3.55 -10.07 18.90
C GLY A 42 -4.76 -9.53 18.13
N VAL A 43 -5.71 -8.88 18.82
CA VAL A 43 -6.86 -8.24 18.17
C VAL A 43 -6.42 -7.11 17.23
N ALA A 44 -5.49 -6.25 17.67
CA ALA A 44 -4.98 -5.16 16.85
C ALA A 44 -4.32 -5.67 15.56
N VAL A 45 -3.50 -6.73 15.66
CA VAL A 45 -2.88 -7.39 14.49
C VAL A 45 -3.94 -7.96 13.54
N LEU A 46 -4.96 -8.66 14.06
CA LEU A 46 -6.02 -9.22 13.22
C LEU A 46 -6.82 -8.12 12.50
N VAL A 47 -7.15 -7.03 13.19
CA VAL A 47 -7.83 -5.87 12.59
C VAL A 47 -6.95 -5.25 11.50
N PHE A 48 -5.67 -5.04 11.77
CA PHE A 48 -4.72 -4.50 10.79
C PHE A 48 -4.62 -5.40 9.55
N LEU A 49 -4.43 -6.71 9.71
CA LEU A 49 -4.36 -7.66 8.59
C LEU A 49 -5.67 -7.71 7.81
N GLY A 50 -6.82 -7.68 8.48
CA GLY A 50 -8.14 -7.62 7.85
C GLY A 50 -8.31 -6.35 7.01
N LEU A 51 -7.89 -5.21 7.52
CA LEU A 51 -7.89 -3.93 6.82
C LEU A 51 -6.98 -3.95 5.58
N VAL A 52 -5.77 -4.50 5.71
CA VAL A 52 -4.83 -4.69 4.58
C VAL A 52 -5.44 -5.63 3.53
N ALA A 53 -6.11 -6.71 3.94
CA ALA A 53 -6.76 -7.64 3.00
C ALA A 53 -7.88 -6.97 2.20
N LEU A 54 -8.70 -6.15 2.86
CA LEU A 54 -9.75 -5.37 2.18
C LEU A 54 -9.16 -4.34 1.22
N TYR A 55 -8.05 -3.70 1.58
CA TYR A 55 -7.34 -2.79 0.70
C TYR A 55 -6.74 -3.51 -0.52
N CYS A 56 -6.05 -4.63 -0.31
CA CYS A 56 -5.52 -5.48 -1.39
C CYS A 56 -6.64 -5.91 -2.35
N ARG A 57 -7.80 -6.29 -1.82
CA ARG A 57 -8.97 -6.67 -2.63
C ARG A 57 -9.43 -5.51 -3.52
N ASP A 58 -9.44 -4.29 -3.03
CA ASP A 58 -9.83 -3.12 -3.82
C ASP A 58 -8.75 -2.74 -4.86
N LEU A 59 -7.46 -2.85 -4.53
CA LEU A 59 -6.39 -2.69 -5.51
C LEU A 59 -6.47 -3.75 -6.63
N GLN A 60 -6.72 -5.03 -6.27
CA GLN A 60 -6.93 -6.10 -7.22
C GLN A 60 -8.12 -5.80 -8.14
N ARG A 61 -9.26 -5.38 -7.58
CA ARG A 61 -10.44 -4.99 -8.35
C ARG A 61 -10.17 -3.83 -9.30
N THR A 62 -9.31 -2.90 -8.89
CA THR A 62 -8.89 -1.77 -9.75
C THR A 62 -8.14 -2.28 -10.97
N LEU A 63 -7.18 -3.19 -10.80
CA LEU A 63 -6.47 -3.83 -11.91
C LEU A 63 -7.38 -4.71 -12.77
N GLU A 64 -8.30 -5.45 -12.17
CA GLU A 64 -9.27 -6.29 -12.89
C GLU A 64 -10.22 -5.47 -13.77
N ALA A 65 -10.57 -4.25 -13.36
CA ALA A 65 -11.40 -3.33 -14.15
C ALA A 65 -10.68 -2.73 -15.38
N ILE A 66 -9.36 -2.86 -15.45
CA ILE A 66 -8.54 -2.46 -16.60
C ILE A 66 -8.40 -3.66 -17.55
N PRO A 67 -8.52 -3.50 -18.89
CA PRO A 67 -8.32 -4.59 -19.84
C PRO A 67 -6.94 -5.24 -19.70
N ALA A 68 -6.86 -6.57 -19.83
CA ALA A 68 -5.61 -7.32 -19.63
C ALA A 68 -4.44 -6.80 -20.50
N ALA A 69 -4.72 -6.41 -21.74
CA ALA A 69 -3.73 -5.86 -22.67
C ALA A 69 -3.13 -4.51 -22.23
N ARG A 70 -3.79 -3.79 -21.31
CA ARG A 70 -3.34 -2.48 -20.80
C ARG A 70 -2.67 -2.57 -19.43
N ARG A 71 -2.73 -3.72 -18.76
CA ARG A 71 -2.14 -3.92 -17.43
C ARG A 71 -0.62 -4.01 -17.52
N THR A 72 0.07 -3.38 -16.58
CA THR A 72 1.52 -3.53 -16.37
C THR A 72 1.85 -4.38 -15.14
N ALA A 73 0.85 -4.65 -14.31
CA ALA A 73 0.95 -5.49 -13.11
C ALA A 73 -0.15 -6.56 -13.13
N THR A 74 0.14 -7.72 -12.54
CA THR A 74 -0.85 -8.79 -12.40
C THR A 74 -1.76 -8.45 -11.21
N PRO A 75 -3.09 -8.64 -11.30
CA PRO A 75 -4.01 -8.31 -10.21
C PRO A 75 -3.65 -8.99 -8.88
N ARG A 76 -3.06 -10.19 -8.95
CA ARG A 76 -2.63 -10.95 -7.77
C ARG A 76 -1.35 -10.42 -7.11
N SER A 77 -0.53 -9.61 -7.78
CA SER A 77 0.73 -9.13 -7.18
C SER A 77 0.50 -8.25 -5.96
N VAL A 78 -0.69 -7.64 -5.83
CA VAL A 78 -1.05 -6.80 -4.67
C VAL A 78 -1.06 -7.59 -3.35
N TRP A 79 -1.18 -8.92 -3.38
CA TRP A 79 -1.15 -9.74 -2.16
C TRP A 79 0.26 -9.92 -1.59
N LEU A 80 1.30 -9.52 -2.33
CA LEU A 80 2.67 -9.46 -1.81
C LEU A 80 2.83 -8.44 -0.67
N MET A 81 1.83 -7.58 -0.44
CA MET A 81 1.74 -6.71 0.74
C MET A 81 1.80 -7.45 2.08
N PHE A 82 1.48 -8.75 2.11
CA PHE A 82 1.57 -9.57 3.33
C PHE A 82 2.97 -10.15 3.59
N VAL A 83 3.92 -10.01 2.65
CA VAL A 83 5.26 -10.55 2.79
C VAL A 83 6.14 -9.53 3.52
N ILE A 84 6.16 -9.57 4.85
CA ILE A 84 6.99 -8.66 5.66
C ILE A 84 8.45 -9.19 5.69
N PRO A 85 9.49 -8.34 5.56
CA PRO A 85 9.48 -6.88 5.35
C PRO A 85 9.51 -6.46 3.86
N TYR A 86 9.39 -7.42 2.95
CA TYR A 86 9.39 -7.17 1.51
C TYR A 86 8.28 -6.20 1.06
N ASN A 87 7.14 -6.20 1.77
CA ASN A 87 5.99 -5.34 1.50
C ASN A 87 6.34 -3.86 1.45
N PHE A 88 7.18 -3.34 2.36
CA PHE A 88 7.54 -1.92 2.39
C PHE A 88 8.17 -1.43 1.09
N VAL A 89 8.91 -2.31 0.40
CA VAL A 89 9.50 -2.01 -0.91
C VAL A 89 8.49 -2.32 -2.01
N GLU A 90 7.80 -3.46 -1.94
CA GLU A 90 6.84 -3.90 -2.94
C GLU A 90 5.68 -2.92 -3.13
N ASP A 91 5.25 -2.22 -2.07
CA ASP A 91 4.15 -1.26 -2.10
C ASP A 91 4.41 -0.14 -3.12
N PHE A 92 5.66 0.34 -3.24
CA PHE A 92 6.06 1.30 -4.28
C PHE A 92 5.84 0.75 -5.69
N PHE A 93 6.19 -0.53 -5.91
CA PHE A 93 6.05 -1.17 -7.21
C PHE A 93 4.59 -1.49 -7.53
N ILE A 94 3.78 -1.85 -6.53
CA ILE A 94 2.33 -2.03 -6.68
C ILE A 94 1.69 -0.71 -7.08
N VAL A 95 1.95 0.38 -6.36
CA VAL A 95 1.43 1.71 -6.69
C VAL A 95 1.90 2.14 -8.09
N GLY A 96 3.19 1.99 -8.40
CA GLY A 96 3.74 2.33 -9.71
C GLY A 96 3.11 1.50 -10.85
N GLY A 97 2.92 0.20 -10.64
CA GLY A 97 2.29 -0.71 -11.61
C GLY A 97 0.83 -0.37 -11.86
N ILE A 98 0.04 -0.10 -10.82
CA ILE A 98 -1.35 0.31 -10.97
C ILE A 98 -1.43 1.66 -11.69
N ALA A 99 -0.62 2.65 -11.30
CA ALA A 99 -0.58 3.95 -11.95
C ALA A 99 -0.21 3.85 -13.45
N ALA A 100 0.78 3.02 -13.79
CA ALA A 100 1.15 2.78 -15.19
C ALA A 100 0.04 2.06 -15.97
N SER A 101 -0.69 1.13 -15.33
CA SER A 101 -1.85 0.46 -15.92
C SER A 101 -2.99 1.45 -16.19
N LEU A 102 -3.28 2.36 -15.25
CA LEU A 102 -4.28 3.42 -15.42
C LEU A 102 -3.90 4.38 -16.55
N ALA A 103 -2.61 4.74 -16.66
CA ALA A 103 -2.10 5.58 -17.74
C ALA A 103 -2.26 4.93 -19.11
N ARG A 104 -1.98 3.61 -19.22
CA ARG A 104 -2.16 2.85 -20.46
C ARG A 104 -3.61 2.63 -20.84
N ASP A 105 -4.50 2.51 -19.87
CA ASP A 105 -5.94 2.37 -20.06
C ASP A 105 -6.58 3.66 -20.61
N GLY A 106 -6.09 4.82 -20.17
CA GLY A 106 -6.48 6.12 -20.72
C GLY A 106 -7.85 6.64 -20.31
N ARG A 107 -8.73 5.82 -19.71
CA ARG A 107 -10.08 6.25 -19.29
C ARG A 107 -10.09 7.09 -18.01
N THR A 108 -9.01 7.05 -17.24
CA THR A 108 -8.89 7.84 -16.00
C THR A 108 -8.29 9.22 -16.31
N PRO A 109 -8.85 10.34 -15.82
CA PRO A 109 -8.25 11.66 -16.04
C PRO A 109 -6.82 11.76 -15.46
N VAL A 110 -5.89 12.36 -16.21
CA VAL A 110 -4.46 12.47 -15.84
C VAL A 110 -4.26 13.06 -14.45
N ARG A 111 -5.04 14.08 -14.07
CA ARG A 111 -4.97 14.71 -12.74
C ARG A 111 -5.29 13.71 -11.61
N VAL A 112 -6.30 12.87 -11.81
CA VAL A 112 -6.71 11.85 -10.83
C VAL A 112 -5.65 10.75 -10.74
N GLN A 113 -5.09 10.33 -11.88
CA GLN A 113 -4.00 9.35 -11.90
C GLN A 113 -2.77 9.83 -11.12
N ARG A 114 -2.35 11.09 -11.36
CA ARG A 114 -1.20 11.69 -10.65
C ARG A 114 -1.46 11.80 -9.16
N LEU A 115 -2.63 12.33 -8.77
CA LEU A 115 -3.00 12.44 -7.36
C LEU A 115 -3.01 11.07 -6.66
N TRP A 116 -3.58 10.05 -7.29
CA TRP A 116 -3.61 8.69 -6.74
C TRP A 116 -2.19 8.15 -6.57
N ARG A 117 -1.36 8.24 -7.61
CA ARG A 117 0.03 7.76 -7.58
C ARG A 117 0.84 8.47 -6.51
N ASP A 118 0.82 9.80 -6.51
CA ASP A 118 1.67 10.61 -5.65
C ASP A 118 1.30 10.38 -4.18
N LEU A 119 -0.01 10.28 -3.86
CA LEU A 119 -0.47 9.93 -2.52
C LEU A 119 -0.06 8.51 -2.11
N GLY A 120 -0.15 7.54 -3.03
CA GLY A 120 0.31 6.17 -2.78
C GLY A 120 1.80 6.09 -2.49
N LEU A 121 2.63 6.81 -3.25
CA LEU A 121 4.07 6.89 -3.02
C LEU A 121 4.41 7.65 -1.72
N SER A 122 3.67 8.71 -1.40
CA SER A 122 3.81 9.41 -0.11
C SER A 122 3.49 8.47 1.05
N TRP A 123 2.41 7.68 0.96
CA TRP A 123 2.09 6.66 1.96
C TRP A 123 3.23 5.65 2.14
N CYS A 124 3.77 5.10 1.05
CA CYS A 124 4.88 4.14 1.11
C CYS A 124 6.13 4.77 1.80
N GLY A 125 6.45 6.02 1.47
CA GLY A 125 7.56 6.75 2.11
C GLY A 125 7.34 7.00 3.60
N LEU A 126 6.12 7.40 3.99
CA LEU A 126 5.76 7.60 5.40
C LEU A 126 5.78 6.29 6.19
N GLN A 127 5.45 5.16 5.56
CA GLN A 127 5.53 3.85 6.16
C GLN A 127 6.98 3.46 6.48
N ILE A 128 7.94 3.77 5.60
CA ILE A 128 9.37 3.60 5.91
C ILE A 128 9.79 4.56 7.03
N LEU A 129 9.34 5.82 6.99
CA LEU A 129 9.63 6.80 8.04
C LEU A 129 9.13 6.34 9.41
N SER A 130 8.00 5.62 9.45
CA SER A 130 7.44 5.07 10.69
C SER A 130 8.30 4.00 11.36
N LEU A 131 9.30 3.47 10.66
CA LEU A 131 10.26 2.52 11.23
C LEU A 131 11.40 3.22 11.99
N LEU A 132 11.52 4.55 11.87
CA LEU A 132 12.52 5.29 12.64
C LEU A 132 12.15 5.32 14.13
N PRO A 133 13.13 5.26 15.03
CA PRO A 133 12.87 5.37 16.45
C PRO A 133 12.42 6.79 16.84
N GLY A 134 11.71 6.88 17.97
CA GLY A 134 11.31 8.15 18.59
C GLY A 134 10.13 8.85 17.92
N PRO A 135 9.94 10.17 18.21
CA PRO A 135 8.77 10.93 17.76
C PRO A 135 8.60 10.98 16.24
N VAL A 136 9.71 10.92 15.48
CA VAL A 136 9.69 10.93 14.01
C VAL A 136 8.97 9.70 13.47
N GLY A 137 9.23 8.52 14.05
CA GLY A 137 8.54 7.29 13.67
C GLY A 137 7.06 7.31 13.99
N VAL A 138 6.69 7.82 15.17
CA VAL A 138 5.29 7.94 15.59
C VAL A 138 4.52 8.88 14.66
N ILE A 139 5.06 10.08 14.39
CA ILE A 139 4.45 11.03 13.46
C ILE A 139 4.37 10.43 12.05
N GLY A 140 5.45 9.79 11.59
CA GLY A 140 5.48 9.08 10.31
C GLY A 140 4.38 8.03 10.21
N GLY A 141 4.17 7.23 11.26
CA GLY A 141 3.14 6.19 11.32
C GLY A 141 1.73 6.76 11.28
N VAL A 142 1.45 7.81 12.04
CA VAL A 142 0.13 8.49 12.01
C VAL A 142 -0.14 9.07 10.62
N LEU A 143 0.82 9.79 10.04
CA LEU A 143 0.68 10.34 8.70
C LEU A 143 0.55 9.25 7.63
N ALA A 144 1.26 8.12 7.78
CA ALA A 144 1.14 6.97 6.89
C ALA A 144 -0.29 6.40 6.92
N LEU A 145 -0.88 6.22 8.11
CA LEU A 145 -2.25 5.74 8.25
C LEU A 145 -3.27 6.70 7.61
N LEU A 146 -3.09 8.01 7.80
CA LEU A 146 -3.95 9.02 7.18
C LEU A 146 -3.83 9.00 5.65
N ALA A 147 -2.60 9.01 5.13
CA ALA A 147 -2.34 8.94 3.70
C ALA A 147 -2.93 7.66 3.08
N TRP A 148 -2.74 6.51 3.75
CA TRP A 148 -3.32 5.23 3.34
C TRP A 148 -4.85 5.27 3.31
N ALA A 149 -5.50 5.82 4.34
CA ALA A 149 -6.96 5.92 4.40
C ALA A 149 -7.52 6.79 3.26
N VAL A 150 -6.89 7.94 2.97
CA VAL A 150 -7.27 8.80 1.84
C VAL A 150 -7.03 8.09 0.51
N HIS A 151 -5.89 7.41 0.37
CA HIS A 151 -5.54 6.65 -0.83
C HIS A 151 -6.51 5.50 -1.09
N TRP A 152 -6.93 4.79 -0.04
CA TRP A 152 -7.92 3.74 -0.14
C TRP A 152 -9.29 4.29 -0.56
N ARG A 153 -9.72 5.43 0.01
CA ARG A 153 -10.97 6.09 -0.41
C ARG A 153 -10.93 6.48 -1.90
N LEU A 154 -9.81 7.02 -2.38
CA LEU A 154 -9.62 7.32 -3.81
C LEU A 154 -9.65 6.06 -4.67
N THR A 155 -9.03 4.97 -4.21
CA THR A 155 -9.05 3.67 -4.88
C THR A 155 -10.49 3.16 -5.07
N ARG A 156 -11.32 3.19 -4.03
CA ARG A 156 -12.73 2.77 -4.14
C ARG A 156 -13.52 3.62 -5.13
N ARG A 157 -13.26 4.93 -5.19
CA ARG A 157 -13.87 5.83 -6.17
C ARG A 157 -13.45 5.48 -7.60
N LEU A 158 -12.15 5.23 -7.82
CA LEU A 158 -11.60 4.84 -9.13
C LEU A 158 -12.24 3.56 -9.66
N ILE A 159 -12.43 2.54 -8.80
CA ILE A 159 -13.10 1.29 -9.20
C ILE A 159 -14.50 1.59 -9.75
N GLY A 160 -15.26 2.46 -9.08
CA GLY A 160 -16.59 2.87 -9.54
C GLY A 160 -16.54 3.51 -10.93
N SER A 161 -15.66 4.49 -11.12
CA SER A 161 -15.51 5.17 -12.42
C SER A 161 -15.08 4.24 -13.55
N LEU A 162 -14.14 3.33 -13.30
CA LEU A 162 -13.66 2.37 -14.31
C LEU A 162 -14.75 1.37 -14.73
N ARG A 163 -15.61 0.96 -13.80
CA ARG A 163 -16.72 0.05 -14.08
C ARG A 163 -17.82 0.70 -14.90
N ILE A 164 -18.14 1.96 -14.60
CA ILE A 164 -19.09 2.76 -15.39
C ILE A 164 -18.56 2.90 -16.82
N ALA A 165 -17.32 3.36 -16.98
CA ALA A 165 -16.72 3.51 -18.30
C ALA A 165 -16.67 2.18 -19.08
N ALA A 166 -16.47 1.04 -18.41
CA ALA A 166 -16.51 -0.28 -19.05
C ALA A 166 -17.92 -0.76 -19.42
N ALA A 167 -18.97 -0.25 -18.77
CA ALA A 167 -20.35 -0.52 -19.17
C ALA A 167 -20.70 0.32 -20.40
N ASP A 168 -20.33 1.59 -20.42
CA ASP A 168 -20.59 2.52 -21.53
C ASP A 168 -19.94 2.04 -22.84
N SER A 169 -18.68 1.59 -22.80
CA SER A 169 -18.02 1.05 -24.00
C SER A 169 -18.71 -0.19 -24.57
N ARG A 170 -19.25 -1.07 -23.72
CA ARG A 170 -19.96 -2.27 -24.17
C ARG A 170 -21.31 -1.98 -24.81
N LEU A 171 -21.98 -0.90 -24.40
CA LEU A 171 -23.22 -0.44 -25.01
C LEU A 171 -22.99 0.21 -26.39
N GLN A 172 -21.80 0.76 -26.64
CA GLN A 172 -21.44 1.35 -27.94
C GLN A 172 -21.05 0.30 -28.99
N GLU A 173 -20.64 -0.89 -28.56
CA GLU A 173 -20.21 -2.00 -29.43
C GLU A 173 -21.35 -2.98 -29.78
N ALA A 174 -22.52 -2.84 -29.16
CA ALA A 174 -23.71 -3.69 -29.32
C ALA A 174 -24.75 -3.06 -30.26
#